data_AF-A0A1A2RU08-F1
#
_entry.id   AF-A0A1A2RU08-F1
#
_cell.length_a   1.000
_cell.length_b   1.000
_cell.length_c   1.000
_cell.angle_alpha   90.00
_cell.angle_beta   90.00
_cell.angle_gamma   90.00
#
_symmetry.space_group_name_H-M   'P 1'
#
loop_
_entity.id
_entity.type
_entity.pdbx_description
1 polymer ?
#
loop_
_entity_poly.entity_id
_entity_poly.type
_entity_poly.pdbx_seq_one_letter_code
_entity_poly.pdbx_strand_id
1 'polypeptide(L)'
;MAVFVRRLFGIGKLPDELHAQLESEGLTYLADYVAVTRRFSGTIPGVRLPHSVASYTGSLVFTSERVLATLSMLPRLAGPTVNVRWNAPQTGAAQVEISPTGLQVDVDVSRVDEKFSGELSLHYKVAIPNDVLSSLPRRSLAFDMPPDYVFRAVGVTYSP
;
A
#
# COMPACT_ATOMS: atom_id res chain seq x y z
N MET A 1 5.02 -6.04 -19.62
CA MET A 1 6.44 -5.66 -19.82
C MET A 1 7.04 -4.84 -18.67
N ALA A 2 6.35 -3.81 -18.13
CA ALA A 2 6.95 -2.91 -17.12
C ALA A 2 7.46 -3.57 -15.82
N VAL A 3 6.78 -4.62 -15.33
CA VAL A 3 7.17 -5.30 -14.07
C VAL A 3 8.46 -6.12 -14.23
N PHE A 4 8.70 -6.74 -15.40
CA PHE A 4 9.90 -7.55 -15.64
C PHE A 4 11.19 -6.72 -15.61
N VAL A 5 11.17 -5.52 -16.20
CA VAL A 5 12.31 -4.58 -16.15
C VAL A 5 12.53 -4.09 -14.72
N ARG A 6 11.46 -3.74 -14.00
CA ARG A 6 11.53 -3.30 -12.59
C ARG A 6 12.07 -4.39 -11.66
N ARG A 7 11.74 -5.66 -11.92
CA ARG A 7 12.23 -6.81 -11.17
C ARG A 7 13.75 -6.97 -11.27
N LEU A 8 14.32 -6.75 -12.47
CA LEU A 8 15.77 -6.78 -12.69
C LEU A 8 16.51 -5.71 -11.87
N PHE A 9 15.87 -4.59 -11.56
CA PHE A 9 16.44 -3.50 -10.75
C PHE A 9 16.01 -3.54 -9.27
N GLY A 10 15.31 -4.59 -8.82
CA GLY A 10 14.85 -4.69 -7.43
C GLY A 10 13.76 -3.69 -7.03
N ILE A 11 13.09 -3.04 -7.99
CA ILE A 11 12.06 -2.03 -7.72
C ILE A 11 10.76 -2.73 -7.30
N GLY A 12 10.35 -2.52 -6.05
CA GLY A 12 9.22 -3.21 -5.44
C GLY A 12 9.57 -4.53 -4.75
N LYS A 13 10.84 -4.76 -4.43
CA LYS A 13 11.25 -5.74 -3.42
C LYS A 13 11.25 -5.08 -2.04
N LEU A 14 10.87 -5.81 -0.99
CA LEU A 14 11.12 -5.36 0.38
C LEU A 14 12.63 -5.22 0.65
N PRO A 15 13.05 -4.18 1.41
CA PRO A 15 14.39 -4.12 1.97
C PRO A 15 14.66 -5.32 2.88
N ASP A 16 15.90 -5.84 2.88
CA ASP A 16 16.23 -7.08 3.58
C ASP A 16 16.06 -6.96 5.12
N GLU A 17 16.31 -5.79 5.70
CA GLU A 17 16.06 -5.52 7.13
C GLU A 17 14.56 -5.64 7.48
N LEU A 18 13.70 -5.08 6.64
CA LEU A 18 12.25 -5.16 6.82
C LEU A 18 11.76 -6.60 6.63
N HIS A 19 12.34 -7.34 5.68
CA HIS A 19 12.03 -8.75 5.52
C HIS A 19 12.40 -9.56 6.77
N ALA A 20 13.59 -9.36 7.34
CA ALA A 20 14.02 -10.04 8.56
C ALA A 20 13.10 -9.73 9.76
N GLN A 21 12.65 -8.49 9.88
CA GLN A 21 11.64 -8.11 10.88
C GLN A 21 10.33 -8.88 10.67
N LEU A 22 9.82 -8.93 9.45
CA LEU A 22 8.53 -9.56 9.15
C LEU A 22 8.55 -11.08 9.35
N GLU A 23 9.69 -11.72 9.10
CA GLU A 23 9.93 -13.13 9.45
C GLU A 23 9.79 -13.35 10.96
N SER A 24 10.34 -12.47 11.79
CA SER A 24 10.22 -12.56 13.25
C SER A 24 8.80 -12.34 13.76
N GLU A 25 7.95 -11.62 13.00
CA GLU A 25 6.52 -11.42 13.28
C GLU A 25 5.65 -12.62 12.85
N GLY A 26 6.25 -13.68 12.30
CA GLY A 26 5.54 -14.82 11.73
C GLY A 26 4.95 -14.49 10.37
N LEU A 27 5.80 -14.46 9.35
CA LEU A 27 5.42 -14.21 7.95
C LEU A 27 4.50 -15.32 7.43
N THR A 28 3.30 -14.97 7.00
CA THR A 28 2.31 -15.93 6.45
C THR A 28 2.13 -15.79 4.94
N TYR A 29 2.39 -14.61 4.40
CA TYR A 29 2.35 -14.37 2.95
C TYR A 29 3.27 -13.22 2.59
N LEU A 30 4.02 -13.39 1.49
CA LEU A 30 4.84 -12.35 0.90
C LEU A 30 4.73 -12.43 -0.62
N ALA A 31 4.42 -11.29 -1.23
CA ALA A 31 4.53 -11.09 -2.65
C ALA A 31 5.32 -9.80 -2.91
N ASP A 32 6.51 -9.95 -3.49
CA ASP A 32 7.28 -8.84 -4.03
C ASP A 32 6.91 -8.58 -5.49
N TYR A 33 7.28 -7.39 -5.98
CA TYR A 33 7.07 -6.97 -7.37
C TYR A 33 5.59 -6.95 -7.79
N VAL A 34 4.69 -6.74 -6.85
CA VAL A 34 3.24 -6.62 -7.07
C VAL A 34 2.95 -5.38 -7.89
N ALA A 35 2.17 -5.54 -8.95
CA ALA A 35 1.72 -4.42 -9.76
C ALA A 35 0.69 -3.60 -8.97
N VAL A 36 0.94 -2.30 -8.80
CA VAL A 36 0.04 -1.40 -8.06
C VAL A 36 -0.58 -0.42 -9.03
N THR A 37 -1.91 -0.36 -9.09
CA THR A 37 -2.64 0.68 -9.82
C THR A 37 -3.05 1.76 -8.85
N ARG A 38 -2.55 2.98 -9.04
CA ARG A 38 -2.97 4.15 -8.28
C ARG A 38 -3.97 4.95 -9.09
N ARG A 39 -5.11 5.28 -8.49
CA ARG A 39 -6.03 6.31 -8.99
C ARG A 39 -6.09 7.44 -7.98
N PHE A 40 -5.98 8.67 -8.45
CA PHE A 40 -6.09 9.85 -7.61
C PHE A 40 -6.86 10.93 -8.34
N SER A 41 -7.76 11.60 -7.63
CA SER A 41 -8.51 12.75 -8.10
C SER A 41 -8.63 13.70 -6.92
N GLY A 42 -7.96 14.85 -6.98
CA GLY A 42 -7.91 15.72 -5.83
C GLY A 42 -6.84 16.80 -5.85
N THR A 43 -6.72 17.48 -4.71
CA THR A 43 -5.72 18.49 -4.44
C THR A 43 -5.03 18.18 -3.12
N ILE A 44 -3.69 18.20 -3.13
CA ILE A 44 -2.84 18.19 -1.94
C ILE A 44 -1.77 19.29 -2.12
N PRO A 45 -1.06 19.72 -1.07
CA PRO A 45 0.03 20.69 -1.21
C PRO A 45 1.01 20.31 -2.33
N GLY A 46 1.23 21.23 -3.27
CA GLY A 46 2.12 21.04 -4.42
C GLY A 46 1.54 20.22 -5.59
N VAL A 47 0.35 19.62 -5.48
CA VAL A 47 -0.24 18.81 -6.55
C VAL A 47 -1.75 19.02 -6.67
N ARG A 48 -2.20 19.32 -7.89
CA ARG A 48 -3.61 19.27 -8.26
C ARG A 48 -3.79 18.37 -9.47
N LEU A 49 -4.55 17.30 -9.31
CA LEU A 49 -4.80 16.32 -10.36
C LEU A 49 -6.30 16.07 -10.46
N PRO A 50 -7.00 16.55 -11.50
CA PRO A 50 -8.45 16.35 -11.64
C PRO A 50 -8.81 14.88 -11.86
N HIS A 51 -7.95 14.12 -12.54
CA HIS A 51 -8.03 12.67 -12.63
C HIS A 51 -6.66 12.12 -13.05
N SER A 52 -6.11 11.17 -12.30
CA SER A 52 -4.79 10.61 -12.60
C SER A 52 -4.73 9.13 -12.26
N VAL A 53 -4.30 8.33 -13.24
CA VAL A 53 -4.02 6.91 -13.07
C VAL A 53 -2.54 6.65 -13.31
N ALA A 54 -1.87 5.97 -12.39
CA ALA A 54 -0.46 5.63 -12.50
C ALA A 54 -0.22 4.16 -12.12
N SER A 55 0.86 3.58 -12.66
CA SER A 55 1.25 2.20 -12.38
C SER A 55 2.60 2.14 -11.66
N TYR A 56 2.56 1.63 -10.44
CA TYR A 56 3.71 1.43 -9.57
C TYR A 56 3.98 -0.05 -9.35
N THR A 57 5.01 -0.33 -8.56
CA THR A 57 5.35 -1.67 -8.10
C THR A 57 5.61 -1.61 -6.61
N GLY A 58 5.25 -2.65 -5.88
CA GLY A 58 5.43 -2.71 -4.44
C GLY A 58 5.40 -4.15 -3.94
N SER A 59 5.29 -4.30 -2.63
CA SER A 59 5.15 -5.61 -1.99
C SER A 59 3.87 -5.65 -1.17
N LEU A 60 3.30 -6.85 -1.04
CA LEU A 60 2.19 -7.14 -0.15
C LEU A 60 2.61 -8.24 0.81
N VAL A 61 2.39 -8.01 2.10
CA VAL A 61 2.80 -8.90 3.17
C VAL A 61 1.67 -9.06 4.19
N PHE A 62 1.47 -10.30 4.62
CA PHE A 62 0.72 -10.64 5.81
C PHE A 62 1.64 -11.34 6.81
N THR A 63 1.59 -10.90 8.06
CA THR A 63 2.23 -11.56 9.20
C THR A 63 1.16 -11.99 10.20
N SER A 64 1.55 -12.68 11.27
CA SER A 64 0.65 -12.97 12.38
C SER A 64 0.17 -11.70 13.10
N GLU A 65 0.88 -10.58 12.95
CA GLU A 65 0.58 -9.31 13.63
C GLU A 65 -0.13 -8.29 12.75
N ARG A 66 0.20 -8.20 11.45
CA ARG A 66 -0.21 -7.07 10.61
C ARG A 66 -0.35 -7.36 9.12
N VAL A 67 -1.00 -6.41 8.45
CA VAL A 67 -0.93 -6.18 7.01
C VAL A 67 0.10 -5.10 6.73
N LEU A 68 1.01 -5.37 5.80
CA LEU A 68 1.95 -4.39 5.28
C LEU A 68 1.88 -4.38 3.75
N ALA A 69 1.72 -3.19 3.17
CA ALA A 69 1.87 -2.98 1.74
C ALA A 69 2.82 -1.81 1.50
N THR A 70 3.72 -1.98 0.53
CA THR A 70 4.68 -0.94 0.16
C THR A 70 4.41 -0.43 -1.25
N LEU A 71 4.89 0.77 -1.55
CA LEU A 71 4.90 1.33 -2.89
C LEU A 71 6.30 1.86 -3.17
N SER A 72 6.83 1.51 -4.33
CA SER A 72 8.16 1.88 -4.79
C SER A 72 8.06 2.62 -6.12
N MET A 73 8.65 3.81 -6.17
CA MET A 73 8.82 4.60 -7.40
C MET A 73 10.24 4.45 -7.96
N LEU A 74 11.21 4.13 -7.11
CA LEU A 74 12.63 4.02 -7.41
C LEU A 74 13.23 2.80 -6.69
N PRO A 75 14.33 2.21 -7.20
CA PRO A 75 15.03 1.13 -6.52
C PRO A 75 15.36 1.49 -5.07
N ARG A 76 15.18 0.54 -4.14
CA ARG A 76 15.47 0.71 -2.69
C ARG A 76 14.66 1.79 -1.96
N LEU A 77 13.67 2.42 -2.61
CA LEU A 77 12.77 3.40 -2.01
C LEU A 77 11.34 2.87 -1.89
N ALA A 78 11.19 1.61 -1.49
CA ALA A 78 9.90 1.05 -1.11
C ALA A 78 9.50 1.63 0.25
N GLY A 79 8.42 2.40 0.29
CA GLY A 79 7.85 2.91 1.53
C GLY A 79 6.45 2.38 1.77
N PRO A 80 5.99 2.32 3.03
CA PRO A 80 4.67 1.81 3.35
C PRO A 80 3.56 2.71 2.78
N THR A 81 2.46 2.06 2.41
CA THR A 81 1.16 2.65 2.09
C THR A 81 0.03 1.99 2.88
N VAL A 82 0.29 0.80 3.43
CA VAL A 82 -0.51 0.15 4.47
C VAL A 82 0.47 -0.42 5.49
N ASN A 83 0.25 -0.15 6.78
CA ASN A 83 0.99 -0.77 7.87
C ASN A 83 0.08 -0.81 9.11
N VAL A 84 -0.71 -1.89 9.23
CA VAL A 84 -1.82 -1.96 10.17
C VAL A 84 -1.82 -3.31 10.87
N ARG A 85 -1.82 -3.29 12.21
CA ARG A 85 -2.01 -4.49 13.02
C ARG A 85 -3.44 -5.02 12.90
N TRP A 86 -3.59 -6.34 12.92
CA TRP A 86 -4.90 -6.99 12.84
C TRP A 86 -5.87 -6.56 13.96
N ASN A 87 -5.33 -6.25 15.14
CA ASN A 87 -6.08 -5.82 16.32
C ASN A 87 -6.13 -4.30 16.51
N ALA A 88 -5.64 -3.51 15.55
CA ALA A 88 -5.73 -2.05 15.62
C ALA A 88 -7.20 -1.58 15.61
N PRO A 89 -7.50 -0.40 16.19
CA PRO A 89 -8.80 0.23 16.03
C PRO A 89 -9.20 0.33 14.57
N GLN A 90 -10.45 -0.02 14.25
CA GLN A 90 -10.98 -0.04 12.89
C GLN A 90 -11.60 1.31 12.55
N THR A 91 -10.77 2.34 12.61
CA THR A 91 -11.15 3.74 12.44
C THR A 91 -10.22 4.40 11.43
N GLY A 92 -10.64 5.55 10.92
CA GLY A 92 -9.79 6.38 10.06
C GLY A 92 -10.27 6.48 8.62
N ALA A 93 -9.45 7.18 7.83
CA ALA A 93 -9.76 7.58 6.46
C ALA A 93 -9.60 6.46 5.44
N ALA A 94 -8.63 5.55 5.67
CA ALA A 94 -8.31 4.50 4.71
C ALA A 94 -9.10 3.23 5.01
N GLN A 95 -9.76 2.71 3.98
CA GLN A 95 -10.42 1.41 3.96
C GLN A 95 -9.57 0.44 3.14
N VAL A 96 -9.36 -0.76 3.67
CA VAL A 96 -8.56 -1.82 3.05
C VAL A 96 -9.44 -3.04 2.88
N GLU A 97 -9.44 -3.62 1.69
CA GLU A 97 -10.11 -4.88 1.39
C GLU A 97 -9.12 -5.90 0.80
N ILE A 98 -9.11 -7.10 1.36
CA ILE A 98 -8.27 -8.22 0.93
C ILE A 98 -9.15 -9.26 0.24
N SER A 99 -8.79 -9.60 -0.99
CA SER A 99 -9.56 -10.48 -1.87
C SER A 99 -8.64 -11.47 -2.60
N PRO A 100 -9.18 -12.48 -3.30
CA PRO A 100 -8.39 -13.37 -4.16
C PRO A 100 -7.56 -12.66 -5.23
N THR A 101 -7.95 -11.45 -5.64
CA THR A 101 -7.23 -10.65 -6.65
C THR A 101 -6.20 -9.69 -6.08
N GLY A 102 -6.07 -9.64 -4.74
CA GLY A 102 -5.05 -8.87 -4.06
C GLY A 102 -5.63 -7.96 -2.98
N LEU A 103 -5.06 -6.77 -2.86
CA LEU A 103 -5.43 -5.80 -1.84
C LEU A 103 -5.87 -4.48 -2.47
N GLN A 104 -7.02 -3.98 -2.04
CA GLN A 104 -7.61 -2.72 -2.44
C GLN A 104 -7.54 -1.75 -1.26
N VAL A 105 -7.11 -0.52 -1.51
CA VAL A 105 -7.13 0.59 -0.54
C VAL A 105 -7.92 1.73 -1.13
N ASP A 106 -8.89 2.27 -0.40
CA ASP A 106 -9.65 3.45 -0.79
C ASP A 106 -9.62 4.46 0.36
N VAL A 107 -9.38 5.73 0.03
CA VAL A 107 -9.10 6.78 1.00
C VAL A 107 -9.73 8.09 0.54
N ASP A 108 -10.64 8.62 1.36
CA ASP A 108 -11.02 10.03 1.29
C ASP A 108 -9.88 10.85 1.92
N VAL A 109 -9.10 11.53 1.08
CA VAL A 109 -7.90 12.22 1.55
C VAL A 109 -8.23 13.45 2.38
N SER A 110 -9.44 13.99 2.31
CA SER A 110 -9.87 15.11 3.16
C SER A 110 -9.97 14.72 4.64
N ARG A 111 -10.14 13.42 4.92
CA ARG A 111 -10.12 12.85 6.27
C ARG A 111 -8.71 12.53 6.77
N VAL A 112 -7.69 12.66 5.91
CA VAL A 112 -6.27 12.49 6.27
C VAL A 112 -5.66 13.80 6.74
N ASP A 113 -5.91 14.89 6.00
CA ASP A 113 -5.43 16.24 6.33
C ASP A 113 -6.42 17.27 5.77
N GLU A 114 -6.70 18.32 6.53
CA GLU A 114 -7.66 19.38 6.14
C GLU A 114 -7.26 20.14 4.86
N LYS A 115 -5.97 20.13 4.50
CA LYS A 115 -5.46 20.75 3.27
C LYS A 115 -5.67 19.86 2.05
N PHE A 116 -6.11 18.62 2.25
CA PHE A 116 -6.32 17.66 1.18
C PHE A 116 -7.78 17.65 0.76
N SER A 117 -8.04 17.37 -0.50
CA SER A 117 -9.39 17.15 -1.02
C SER A 117 -9.37 16.09 -2.09
N GLY A 118 -10.41 15.25 -2.11
CA GLY A 118 -10.60 14.22 -3.12
C GLY A 118 -10.32 12.81 -2.63
N GLU A 119 -9.96 11.92 -3.55
CA GLU A 119 -9.93 10.48 -3.33
C GLU A 119 -8.63 9.86 -3.83
N LEU A 120 -8.09 8.91 -3.07
CA LEU A 120 -6.97 8.04 -3.43
C LEU A 120 -7.41 6.57 -3.39
N SER A 121 -7.07 5.84 -4.45
CA SER A 121 -7.31 4.40 -4.54
C SER A 121 -6.03 3.68 -4.97
N LEU A 122 -5.67 2.60 -4.28
CA LEU A 122 -4.53 1.73 -4.57
C LEU A 122 -4.99 0.30 -4.73
N HIS A 123 -4.71 -0.31 -5.88
CA HIS A 123 -4.99 -1.72 -6.12
C HIS A 123 -3.69 -2.50 -6.32
N TYR A 124 -3.33 -3.32 -5.34
CA TYR A 124 -2.27 -4.31 -5.36
C TYR A 124 -2.76 -5.58 -6.05
N LYS A 125 -2.29 -5.82 -7.27
CA LYS A 125 -2.79 -6.90 -8.13
C LYS A 125 -1.91 -8.14 -7.97
N VAL A 126 -2.37 -9.08 -7.17
CA VAL A 126 -1.69 -10.36 -6.95
C VAL A 126 -2.71 -11.43 -6.59
N ALA A 127 -2.54 -12.64 -7.14
CA ALA A 127 -3.36 -13.77 -6.75
C ALA A 127 -2.98 -14.22 -5.32
N ILE A 128 -3.91 -14.12 -4.37
CA ILE A 128 -3.71 -14.57 -3.01
C ILE A 128 -4.33 -15.96 -2.86
N PRO A 129 -3.58 -16.98 -2.42
CA PRO A 129 -4.10 -18.33 -2.21
C PRO A 129 -5.26 -18.38 -1.19
N ASN A 130 -6.21 -19.28 -1.42
CA ASN A 130 -7.41 -19.41 -0.56
C ASN A 130 -7.09 -19.85 0.87
N ASP A 131 -6.06 -20.66 1.06
CA ASP A 131 -5.55 -21.07 2.37
C ASP A 131 -5.04 -19.86 3.16
N VAL A 132 -4.23 -19.00 2.53
CA VAL A 132 -3.78 -17.73 3.12
C VAL A 132 -4.97 -16.85 3.47
N LEU A 133 -5.92 -16.66 2.56
CA LEU A 133 -7.11 -15.84 2.80
C LEU A 133 -8.03 -16.38 3.89
N SER A 134 -8.01 -17.69 4.13
CA SER A 134 -8.82 -18.35 5.16
C SER A 134 -8.14 -18.30 6.53
N SER A 135 -6.81 -18.16 6.57
CA SER A 135 -6.06 -17.96 7.81
C SER A 135 -6.02 -16.51 8.30
N LEU A 136 -6.44 -15.54 7.48
CA LEU A 136 -6.42 -14.13 7.88
C LEU A 136 -7.42 -13.86 9.01
N PRO A 137 -7.05 -13.11 10.07
CA PRO A 137 -7.97 -12.72 11.14
C PRO A 137 -9.17 -11.92 10.62
N ARG A 138 -8.98 -11.18 9.53
CA ARG A 138 -10.01 -10.36 8.88
C ARG A 138 -9.60 -10.01 7.45
N ARG A 139 -10.58 -9.65 6.63
CA ARG A 139 -10.38 -9.23 5.22
C ARG A 139 -10.66 -7.76 4.94
N SER A 140 -11.31 -7.07 5.87
CA SER A 140 -11.57 -5.63 5.76
C SER A 140 -10.97 -4.91 6.95
N LEU A 141 -10.15 -3.90 6.69
CA LEU A 141 -9.54 -3.06 7.73
C LEU A 141 -9.78 -1.59 7.50
N ALA A 142 -9.82 -0.81 8.57
CA ALA A 142 -9.75 0.65 8.51
C ALA A 142 -8.58 1.15 9.34
N PHE A 143 -7.91 2.21 8.88
CA PHE A 143 -6.83 2.85 9.64
C PHE A 143 -6.68 4.34 9.35
N ASP A 144 -6.07 5.05 10.30
CA ASP A 144 -5.61 6.41 10.14
C ASP A 144 -4.36 6.42 9.26
N MET A 145 -4.54 6.76 7.98
CA MET A 145 -3.45 6.84 7.02
C MET A 145 -2.62 8.11 7.26
N PRO A 146 -1.30 7.99 7.45
CA PRO A 146 -0.43 9.16 7.53
C PRO A 146 -0.40 9.99 6.23
N PRO A 147 -0.29 11.32 6.29
CA PRO A 147 -0.16 12.17 5.10
C PRO A 147 0.98 11.77 4.16
N ASP A 148 2.12 11.31 4.68
CA ASP A 148 3.28 10.92 3.87
C ASP A 148 2.97 9.73 2.95
N TYR A 149 2.00 8.88 3.29
CA TYR A 149 1.56 7.77 2.44
C TYR A 149 0.83 8.30 1.20
N VAL A 150 0.02 9.36 1.37
CA VAL A 150 -0.67 10.05 0.28
C VAL A 150 0.35 10.73 -0.64
N PHE A 151 1.28 11.51 -0.09
CA PHE A 151 2.35 12.16 -0.88
C PHE A 151 3.16 11.13 -1.68
N ARG A 152 3.53 10.01 -1.05
CA ARG A 152 4.25 8.90 -1.70
C ARG A 152 3.44 8.30 -2.86
N ALA A 153 2.15 8.07 -2.67
CA ALA A 153 1.28 7.50 -3.69
C ALA A 153 1.05 8.45 -4.90
N VAL A 154 1.02 9.76 -4.64
CA VAL A 154 0.87 10.79 -5.67
C VAL A 154 2.19 11.10 -6.39
N GLY A 155 3.32 10.81 -5.75
CA GLY A 155 4.65 10.91 -6.34
C GLY A 155 5.33 12.26 -6.12
N VAL A 156 5.04 12.90 -4.99
CA VAL A 156 5.64 14.16 -4.57
C VAL A 156 6.31 14.03 -3.21
N THR A 157 7.34 14.84 -2.99
CA THR A 157 8.06 14.86 -1.71
C THR A 157 7.18 15.48 -0.63
N TYR A 158 7.08 14.81 0.51
CA TYR A 158 6.43 15.38 1.68
C TYR A 158 7.31 16.47 2.30
N SER A 159 6.76 17.68 2.48
CA SER A 159 7.36 18.76 3.25
C SER A 159 6.36 19.16 4.33
N PRO A 160 6.52 18.69 5.59
CA PRO A 160 5.63 19.01 6.71
C PRO A 160 5.63 20.50 7.06
#